data_AF-A0A0F8VV88-F1
#
_entry.id   AF-A0A0F8VV88-F1
#
_cell.length_a   1.000
_cell.length_b   1.000
_cell.length_c   1.000
_cell.angle_alpha   90.00
_cell.angle_beta   90.00
_cell.angle_gamma   90.00
#
_symmetry.space_group_name_H-M   'P 1'
#
loop_
_entity.id
_entity.type
_entity.pdbx_description
1 polymer ?
#
loop_
_entity_poly.entity_id
_entity_poly.type
_entity_poly.pdbx_seq_one_letter_code
_entity_poly.pdbx_strand_id
1 'polypeptide(L)'
;MGAAEGPNAIRKALKNLSYHSEKSCFDLGDIICEGNALEAAQSELGEILAKVLTQRGKPVVLGGGHEMAWGSFLGVDTFLKTHNNNYSLGIVNFDAHFTIIDIVIIKRHF
;
A
#
# COMPACT_ATOMS: atom_id res chain seq x y z
N MET A 1 20.77 -2.01 8.32
CA MET A 1 19.82 -1.84 9.43
C MET A 1 19.10 -0.52 9.23
N GLY A 2 17.79 -0.55 9.05
CA GLY A 2 16.97 0.61 8.67
C GLY A 2 15.56 0.17 8.30
N ALA A 3 14.85 1.01 7.54
CA ALA A 3 13.50 0.79 7.00
C ALA A 3 13.17 -0.65 6.55
N ALA A 4 14.14 -1.34 5.93
CA ALA A 4 13.97 -2.68 5.36
C ALA A 4 13.51 -3.77 6.34
N GLU A 5 13.82 -3.65 7.64
CA GLU A 5 13.38 -4.62 8.66
C GLU A 5 12.01 -4.29 9.27
N GLY A 6 11.50 -3.08 9.02
CA GLY A 6 10.22 -2.58 9.52
C GLY A 6 9.03 -3.50 9.23
N PRO A 7 8.82 -3.96 7.98
CA PRO A 7 7.69 -4.82 7.63
C PRO A 7 7.65 -6.11 8.46
N ASN A 8 8.80 -6.75 8.65
CA ASN A 8 8.94 -7.97 9.46
C ASN A 8 8.65 -7.71 10.95
N ALA A 9 9.13 -6.59 11.49
CA ALA A 9 8.87 -6.20 12.87
C ALA A 9 7.38 -5.92 13.11
N ILE A 10 6.72 -5.22 12.17
CA ILE A 10 5.28 -4.94 12.22
C ILE A 10 4.47 -6.24 12.13
N ARG A 11 4.78 -7.15 11.19
CA ARG A 11 4.11 -8.46 11.09
C ARG A 11 4.21 -9.27 12.38
N LYS A 12 5.39 -9.27 13.02
CA LYS A 12 5.58 -9.93 14.34
C LYS A 12 4.70 -9.31 15.42
N ALA A 13 4.58 -7.98 15.46
CA ALA A 13 3.74 -7.29 16.43
C ALA A 13 2.23 -7.58 16.19
N LEU A 14 1.79 -7.50 14.94
CA LEU A 14 0.39 -7.74 14.55
C LEU A 14 -0.09 -9.16 14.87
N LYS A 15 0.80 -10.16 14.78
CA LYS A 15 0.48 -11.56 15.07
C LYS A 15 -0.12 -11.79 16.46
N ASN A 16 0.22 -10.97 17.44
CA ASN A 16 -0.23 -11.13 18.83
C ASN A 16 -1.52 -10.36 19.16
N LEU A 17 -2.08 -9.63 18.19
CA LEU A 17 -3.30 -8.85 18.40
C LEU A 17 -4.53 -9.73 18.19
N SER A 18 -5.54 -9.53 19.04
CA SER A 18 -6.85 -10.15 18.84
C SER A 18 -7.53 -9.54 17.62
N TYR A 19 -8.05 -10.39 16.73
CA TYR A 19 -8.75 -9.96 15.54
C TYR A 19 -10.25 -10.25 15.68
N HIS A 20 -11.04 -9.20 15.86
CA HIS A 20 -12.47 -9.29 16.16
C HIS A 20 -13.38 -9.08 14.93
N SER A 21 -12.86 -9.26 13.71
CA SER A 21 -13.64 -9.11 12.47
C SER A 21 -13.86 -10.46 11.79
N GLU A 22 -14.99 -10.61 11.11
CA GLU A 22 -15.29 -11.79 10.28
C GLU A 22 -14.61 -11.77 8.91
N LYS A 23 -13.89 -10.69 8.58
CA LYS A 23 -13.20 -10.55 7.30
C LYS A 23 -11.93 -11.38 7.28
N SER A 24 -11.66 -12.08 6.19
CA SER A 24 -10.37 -12.72 5.99
C SER A 24 -9.27 -11.67 5.78
N CYS A 25 -8.12 -11.88 6.41
CA CYS A 25 -6.90 -11.13 6.18
C CYS A 25 -5.89 -12.05 5.47
N PHE A 26 -5.24 -11.54 4.43
CA PHE A 26 -4.27 -12.29 3.64
C PHE A 26 -2.93 -11.57 3.65
N ASP A 27 -1.87 -12.30 3.94
CA ASP A 27 -0.49 -11.82 3.74
C ASP A 27 -0.08 -12.15 2.29
N LEU A 28 0.22 -11.11 1.51
CA LEU A 28 0.63 -11.24 0.11
C LEU A 28 2.15 -11.30 -0.05
N GLY A 29 2.90 -11.33 1.06
CA GLY A 29 4.35 -11.34 1.06
C GLY A 29 4.96 -9.96 0.95
N ASP A 30 6.25 -9.95 0.59
CA ASP A 30 7.09 -8.75 0.52
C ASP A 30 7.49 -8.43 -0.91
N ILE A 31 7.63 -7.14 -1.19
CA ILE A 31 8.26 -6.63 -2.40
C ILE A 31 9.66 -6.19 -2.02
N ILE A 32 10.66 -6.73 -2.71
CA ILE A 32 12.07 -6.49 -2.39
C ILE A 32 12.64 -5.52 -3.42
N CYS A 33 13.12 -4.37 -2.96
CA CYS A 33 13.93 -3.48 -3.78
C CYS A 33 15.37 -3.99 -3.82
N GLU A 34 15.77 -4.62 -4.93
CA GLU A 34 17.14 -5.09 -5.11
C GLU A 34 18.06 -3.94 -5.57
N GLY A 35 19.08 -3.63 -4.77
CA GLY A 35 20.05 -2.58 -5.09
C GLY A 35 19.38 -1.21 -5.26
N ASN A 36 19.44 -0.66 -6.48
CA ASN A 36 18.86 0.64 -6.82
C ASN A 36 17.61 0.51 -7.72
N ALA A 37 16.98 -0.67 -7.78
CA ALA A 37 15.83 -0.93 -8.64
C ALA A 37 14.50 -0.40 -8.04
N LEU A 38 14.50 0.85 -7.61
CA LEU A 38 13.40 1.46 -6.88
C LEU A 38 12.12 1.54 -7.70
N GLU A 39 12.24 1.98 -8.95
CA GLU A 39 11.13 2.14 -9.88
C GLU A 39 10.50 0.78 -10.21
N ALA A 40 11.31 -0.27 -10.28
CA ALA A 40 10.82 -1.63 -10.49
C ALA A 40 10.00 -2.11 -9.29
N ALA A 41 10.50 -1.93 -8.07
CA ALA A 41 9.77 -2.28 -6.85
C ALA A 41 8.47 -1.47 -6.71
N GLN A 42 8.49 -0.18 -7.06
CA GLN A 42 7.29 0.66 -7.06
C GLN A 42 6.26 0.24 -8.11
N SER A 43 6.71 -0.17 -9.30
CA SER A 43 5.84 -0.70 -10.35
C SER A 43 5.19 -2.02 -9.91
N GLU A 44 5.98 -2.93 -9.35
CA GLU A 44 5.49 -4.21 -8.81
C GLU A 44 4.45 -3.99 -7.71
N LEU A 45 4.70 -3.05 -6.80
CA LEU A 45 3.74 -2.65 -5.76
C LEU A 45 2.44 -2.14 -6.38
N GLY A 46 2.53 -1.24 -7.35
CA GLY A 46 1.36 -0.72 -8.06
C GLY A 46 0.52 -1.81 -8.71
N GLU A 47 1.16 -2.76 -9.40
CA GLU A 47 0.46 -3.89 -10.04
C GLU A 47 -0.27 -4.78 -9.05
N ILE A 48 0.38 -5.13 -7.93
CA ILE A 48 -0.22 -5.95 -6.88
C ILE A 48 -1.43 -5.23 -6.28
N LEU A 49 -1.30 -3.95 -5.95
CA LEU A 49 -2.39 -3.16 -5.39
C LEU A 49 -3.57 -3.03 -6.34
N ALA A 50 -3.32 -2.78 -7.63
CA ALA A 50 -4.37 -2.72 -8.64
C ALA A 50 -5.15 -4.05 -8.74
N LYS A 51 -4.46 -5.19 -8.68
CA LYS A 51 -5.08 -6.53 -8.65
C LYS A 51 -5.95 -6.71 -7.41
N VAL A 52 -5.44 -6.37 -6.23
CA VAL A 52 -6.18 -6.48 -4.95
C VAL A 52 -7.44 -5.61 -4.97
N LEU A 53 -7.33 -4.36 -5.42
CA LEU A 53 -8.45 -3.43 -5.51
C LEU A 53 -9.51 -3.91 -6.51
N THR A 54 -9.09 -4.47 -7.66
CA THR A 54 -9.98 -5.07 -8.66
C THR A 54 -10.79 -6.23 -8.07
N GLN A 55 -10.18 -7.03 -7.18
CA GLN A 55 -10.83 -8.11 -6.45
C GLN A 55 -11.66 -7.62 -5.25
N ARG A 56 -11.90 -6.31 -5.13
CA ARG A 56 -12.62 -5.65 -4.03
C ARG A 56 -11.93 -5.80 -2.66
N GLY A 57 -10.64 -6.14 -2.66
CA GLY A 57 -9.80 -6.15 -1.46
C GLY A 57 -9.52 -4.75 -0.94
N LYS A 58 -9.04 -4.68 0.30
CA LYS A 58 -8.59 -3.43 0.95
C LYS A 58 -7.13 -3.60 1.34
N PRO A 59 -6.18 -3.23 0.47
CA PRO A 59 -4.77 -3.47 0.73
C PRO A 59 -4.28 -2.61 1.89
N VAL A 60 -3.39 -3.18 2.70
CA VAL A 60 -2.58 -2.48 3.70
C VAL A 60 -1.14 -2.79 3.37
N VAL A 61 -0.36 -1.75 3.10
CA VAL A 61 1.06 -1.87 2.75
C VAL A 61 1.87 -1.59 4.00
N LEU A 62 2.76 -2.53 4.36
CA LEU A 62 3.68 -2.38 5.48
C LEU A 62 5.07 -2.11 4.91
N GLY A 63 5.56 -0.89 5.10
CA GLY A 63 6.85 -0.43 4.59
C GLY A 63 7.78 0.05 5.69
N GLY A 64 8.81 0.80 5.28
CA GLY A 64 9.70 1.49 6.22
C GLY A 64 10.34 2.78 5.70
N GLY A 65 10.25 3.08 4.40
CA GLY A 65 10.80 4.30 3.80
C GLY A 65 9.83 4.99 2.83
N HIS A 66 10.18 6.20 2.41
CA HIS A 66 9.35 7.10 1.59
C HIS A 66 9.01 6.57 0.19
N GLU A 67 9.69 5.52 -0.26
CA GLU A 67 9.53 4.90 -1.56
C GLU A 67 8.17 4.22 -1.80
N MET A 68 7.43 3.88 -0.76
CA MET A 68 6.16 3.13 -0.84
C MET A 68 4.99 3.96 -1.34
N ALA A 69 5.03 5.27 -1.09
CA ALA A 69 3.97 6.21 -1.42
C ALA A 69 3.65 6.23 -2.92
N TRP A 70 4.69 6.27 -3.75
CA TRP A 70 4.56 6.37 -5.19
C TRP A 70 3.98 5.09 -5.79
N GLY A 71 4.52 3.92 -5.43
CA GLY A 71 3.96 2.64 -5.88
C GLY A 71 2.50 2.44 -5.43
N SER A 72 2.17 2.92 -4.22
CA SER A 72 0.79 2.90 -3.71
C SER A 72 -0.15 3.77 -4.55
N PHE A 73 0.28 4.99 -4.87
CA PHE A 73 -0.45 5.88 -5.76
C PHE A 73 -0.63 5.26 -7.15
N LEU A 74 0.42 4.72 -7.76
CA LEU A 74 0.36 4.08 -9.09
C LEU A 74 -0.69 2.96 -9.16
N GLY A 75 -0.76 2.10 -8.14
CA GLY A 75 -1.74 1.01 -8.10
C GLY A 75 -3.18 1.51 -7.99
N VAL A 76 -3.42 2.53 -7.17
CA VAL A 76 -4.74 3.15 -7.00
C VAL A 76 -5.16 3.90 -8.26
N ASP A 77 -4.24 4.68 -8.84
CA ASP A 77 -4.43 5.41 -10.09
C ASP A 77 -4.78 4.46 -11.25
N THR A 78 -4.02 3.36 -11.38
CA THR A 78 -4.28 2.30 -12.37
C THR A 78 -5.66 1.67 -12.17
N PHE A 79 -6.01 1.33 -10.93
CA PHE A 79 -7.34 0.79 -10.62
C PHE A 79 -8.45 1.78 -10.95
N LEU A 80 -8.34 3.06 -10.59
CA LEU A 80 -9.38 4.05 -10.81
C LEU A 80 -9.58 4.34 -12.31
N LYS A 81 -8.50 4.46 -13.08
CA LYS A 81 -8.54 4.66 -14.55
C LYS A 81 -9.29 3.54 -15.28
N THR A 82 -9.21 2.30 -14.80
CA THR A 82 -9.96 1.18 -15.41
C THR A 82 -11.47 1.25 -15.16
N HIS A 83 -11.93 2.04 -14.17
CA HIS A 83 -13.34 2.14 -13.80
C HIS A 83 -14.00 3.43 -14.29
N ASN A 84 -13.27 4.55 -14.28
CA ASN A 84 -13.75 5.85 -14.73
C ASN A 84 -12.54 6.75 -15.03
N ASN A 85 -12.52 7.44 -16.17
CA ASN A 85 -11.45 8.40 -16.50
C ASN A 85 -11.59 9.75 -15.77
N ASN A 86 -12.71 9.99 -15.08
CA ASN A 86 -12.96 11.20 -14.33
C ASN A 86 -13.22 10.86 -12.85
N TYR A 87 -12.14 10.61 -12.10
CA TYR A 87 -12.16 10.36 -10.65
C TYR A 87 -11.50 11.48 -9.87
N SER A 88 -11.93 11.64 -8.63
CA SER A 88 -11.23 12.44 -7.62
C SER A 88 -10.62 11.49 -6.60
N LEU A 89 -9.30 11.62 -6.38
CA LEU A 89 -8.55 10.82 -5.41
C LEU A 89 -8.15 11.70 -4.23
N GLY A 90 -8.72 11.40 -3.06
CA GLY A 90 -8.31 11.98 -1.79
C GLY A 90 -7.19 11.17 -1.15
N ILE A 91 -6.13 11.85 -0.73
CA ILE A 91 -4.98 11.24 -0.07
C ILE A 91 -4.77 11.93 1.28
N VAL A 92 -4.60 11.14 2.34
CA VAL A 92 -4.42 11.64 3.71
C VAL A 92 -3.10 11.10 4.24
N ASN A 93 -2.16 11.99 4.51
CA ASN A 93 -0.84 11.65 5.04
C ASN A 93 -0.73 12.06 6.51
N PHE A 94 -0.15 11.20 7.35
CA PHE A 94 0.21 11.51 8.73
C PHE A 94 1.73 11.45 8.89
N ASP A 95 2.40 12.58 8.74
CA ASP A 95 3.86 12.67 8.80
C ASP A 95 4.27 13.95 9.54
N ALA A 96 5.38 13.87 10.28
CA ALA A 96 6.00 15.02 10.94
C ALA A 96 6.78 15.89 9.94
N HIS A 97 7.20 15.32 8.82
CA HIS A 97 7.87 16.01 7.73
C HIS A 97 6.89 16.17 6.56
N PHE A 98 6.99 17.31 5.85
CA PHE A 98 6.31 17.49 4.57
C PHE A 98 7.00 16.64 3.50
N THR A 99 6.80 15.32 3.58
CA THR A 99 7.19 14.34 2.58
C THR A 99 5.96 13.50 2.21
N ILE A 100 5.98 12.93 1.01
CA ILE A 100 4.79 12.48 0.28
C ILE A 100 4.32 11.10 0.78
N ILE A 101 3.16 11.10 1.46
CA ILE A 101 2.09 10.08 1.62
C ILE A 101 2.42 8.68 2.17
N ASP A 102 2.01 8.43 3.42
CA ASP A 102 1.60 7.12 3.93
C ASP A 102 0.09 7.13 4.22
N ILE A 103 -0.63 6.18 3.59
CA ILE A 103 -2.08 5.86 3.68
C ILE A 103 -2.94 6.40 2.51
N VAL A 104 -3.44 5.47 1.68
CA VAL A 104 -4.50 5.73 0.71
C VAL A 104 -5.84 5.21 1.25
N ILE A 105 -6.72 6.11 1.67
CA ILE A 105 -8.12 5.79 1.99
C ILE A 105 -8.98 6.06 0.76
N ILE A 106 -9.35 5.03 0.01
CA ILE A 106 -10.37 5.15 -1.03
C ILE A 106 -11.74 5.19 -0.35
N LYS A 107 -12.33 6.38 -0.21
CA LYS A 107 -13.74 6.52 0.17
C LYS A 107 -14.61 6.36 -1.09
N ARG A 108 -15.26 5.19 -1.24
CA ARG A 108 -16.35 5.05 -2.21
C ARG A 108 -17.50 5.97 -1.80
N HIS A 109 -17.85 6.95 -2.64
CA HIS A 109 -19.20 7.49 -2.63
C HIS A 109 -20.08 6.51 -3.41
N PHE A 110 -21.14 6.03 -2.76
CA PHE A 110 -22.29 5.47 -3.45
C PHE A 110 -23.20 6.62 -3.89
#